data_AF-A0A7S4BYF3-F1
#
_entry.id   AF-A0A7S4BYF3-F1
#
_cell.length_a   1.000
_cell.length_b   1.000
_cell.length_c   1.000
_cell.angle_alpha   90.00
_cell.angle_beta   90.00
_cell.angle_gamma   90.00
#
_symmetry.space_group_name_H-M   'P 1'
#
loop_
_entity.id
_entity.type
_entity.pdbx_description
1 polymer ?
#
loop_
_entity_poly.entity_id
_entity_poly.type
_entity_poly.pdbx_seq_one_letter_code
_entity_poly.pdbx_strand_id
1 'polypeptide(L)'
;TREVCARRRNGLPSRRTMCKADETLQGKTVGLVLSGQSYDATVLAPEDAWITKVDHAAFKESVAKIGKALAEGQGEADMRHLNKIICWSRMSTLVGLLTMWYAINPVSIFLLSLGTMTRWTIVAHHVCHGGFDKCSGGRYSRFKFGVGSLVRRCTDWLDWMLVEAWNVEHNQLHHYCLGEMSDPDLVENNLMTLREDKGPMWAKYMRVAFFMMTWKWFYYAPNTFKMLSLHELRRNGQTATFPADAAKKYAGTPVPERWLDRPWTVAALVGKSANVYFRRATFFTRVLGPYFVVRFVLFPLIAGFFMGRSAFFNSLISLMLAEALTNAHSFLNIVTNHAGHDLYRFEKHCAPRSSTFYMRAIISSANFRTGGDLNDFLHGWLNYQIEHHMWPDLSMLSYQKAQPLVKALCAEHGIPYQQHSVFWRLKETVDIMVGNSAMRKFPTKFENQSDLVD
;
A
#
# COMPACT_ATOMS: atom_id res chain seq x y z
N THR A 1 46.21 -56.68 3.80
CA THR A 1 44.90 -56.01 3.86
C THR A 1 44.85 -54.92 2.81
N ARG A 2 44.00 -55.15 1.80
CA ARG A 2 43.38 -54.21 0.83
C ARG A 2 44.25 -53.17 0.10
N GLU A 3 44.56 -53.60 -1.13
CA GLU A 3 44.70 -52.94 -2.42
C GLU A 3 44.54 -51.41 -2.59
N VAL A 4 45.62 -50.86 -3.16
CA VAL A 4 45.74 -50.13 -4.43
C VAL A 4 45.10 -48.74 -4.57
N CYS A 5 46.03 -47.78 -4.54
CA CYS A 5 45.96 -46.42 -5.03
C CYS A 5 46.02 -46.38 -6.58
N ALA A 6 45.22 -45.53 -7.22
CA ALA A 6 45.69 -44.35 -7.98
C ALA A 6 44.84 -43.97 -9.22
N ARG A 7 44.38 -42.71 -9.18
CA ARG A 7 44.30 -41.70 -10.27
C ARG A 7 43.43 -41.97 -11.50
N ARG A 8 42.48 -41.05 -11.78
CA ARG A 8 42.64 -39.88 -12.68
C ARG A 8 41.34 -39.06 -12.81
N ARG A 9 41.52 -37.78 -13.10
CA ARG A 9 40.52 -36.74 -13.40
C ARG A 9 39.65 -37.10 -14.60
N ASN A 10 38.39 -36.65 -14.62
CA ASN A 10 37.78 -35.78 -15.66
C ASN A 10 36.24 -35.76 -15.59
N GLY A 11 35.66 -34.61 -15.94
CA GLY A 11 34.44 -34.55 -16.77
C GLY A 11 33.12 -34.25 -16.07
N LEU A 12 32.59 -33.03 -16.31
CA LEU A 12 31.15 -32.76 -16.33
C LEU A 12 30.45 -33.63 -17.39
N PRO A 13 29.17 -33.99 -17.19
CA PRO A 13 28.23 -33.69 -18.27
C PRO A 13 26.84 -33.13 -17.86
N SER A 14 26.37 -32.30 -18.78
CA SER A 14 25.04 -31.74 -19.08
C SER A 14 23.78 -32.27 -18.38
N ARG A 15 22.95 -31.32 -17.92
CA ARG A 15 21.50 -31.47 -17.67
C ARG A 15 20.72 -31.50 -19.00
N ARG A 16 20.10 -32.63 -19.32
CA ARG A 16 18.80 -32.72 -20.00
C ARG A 16 18.32 -34.16 -20.08
N THR A 17 17.34 -34.51 -19.25
CA THR A 17 16.33 -35.50 -19.61
C THR A 17 15.06 -35.26 -18.78
N MET A 18 14.02 -34.79 -19.47
CA MET A 18 12.63 -34.95 -19.05
C MET A 18 12.35 -36.45 -18.96
N CYS A 19 11.82 -36.92 -17.83
CA CYS A 19 11.02 -38.14 -17.80
C CYS A 19 9.59 -37.74 -17.42
N LYS A 20 8.67 -38.05 -18.33
CA LYS A 20 7.23 -38.00 -18.16
C LYS A 20 6.83 -38.86 -16.97
N ALA A 21 5.99 -38.32 -16.10
CA ALA A 21 5.28 -39.11 -15.11
C ALA A 21 4.09 -39.79 -15.81
N ASP A 22 4.07 -41.12 -15.76
CA ASP A 22 2.91 -41.93 -16.11
C ASP A 22 1.83 -41.79 -15.03
N GLU A 23 0.61 -41.51 -15.48
CA GLU A 23 -0.61 -41.72 -14.71
C GLU A 23 -0.90 -43.23 -14.64
N THR A 24 -1.11 -43.77 -13.45
CA THR A 24 -2.35 -44.45 -13.02
C THR A 24 -2.11 -45.35 -11.81
N LEU A 25 -2.99 -45.18 -10.80
CA LEU A 25 -3.58 -46.18 -9.88
C LEU A 25 -3.70 -45.68 -8.42
N GLN A 26 -4.92 -45.27 -8.11
CA GLN A 26 -5.65 -45.37 -6.84
C GLN A 26 -4.85 -45.76 -5.58
N GLY A 27 -4.43 -44.72 -4.87
CA GLY A 27 -4.27 -44.68 -3.43
C GLY A 27 -4.32 -43.21 -3.03
N LYS A 28 -5.36 -42.77 -2.31
CA LYS A 28 -5.41 -41.41 -1.75
C LYS A 28 -4.34 -41.30 -0.66
N THR A 29 -3.10 -41.06 -1.04
CA THR A 29 -2.16 -40.34 -0.19
C THR A 29 -2.69 -38.91 -0.17
N VAL A 30 -3.54 -38.58 0.79
CA VAL A 30 -3.82 -37.17 1.12
C VAL A 30 -2.48 -36.64 1.62
N GLY A 31 -1.68 -36.10 0.70
CA GLY A 31 -0.42 -35.47 1.05
C GLY A 31 -0.69 -34.41 2.10
N LEU A 32 0.07 -34.43 3.19
CA LEU A 32 0.00 -33.40 4.23
C LEU A 32 0.32 -32.06 3.57
N VAL A 33 -0.68 -31.22 3.38
CA VAL A 33 -0.50 -29.86 2.86
C VAL A 33 -0.17 -28.97 4.05
N LEU A 34 1.07 -28.47 4.07
CA LEU A 34 1.58 -27.57 5.10
C LEU A 34 1.07 -26.13 4.90
N SER A 35 0.83 -25.43 6.00
CA SER A 35 0.43 -24.02 6.01
C SER A 35 1.50 -23.10 5.38
N GLY A 36 1.08 -21.89 4.99
CA GLY A 36 1.93 -20.91 4.31
C GLY A 36 1.89 -20.99 2.78
N GLN A 37 1.70 -22.17 2.18
CA GLN A 37 1.66 -22.33 0.72
C GLN A 37 0.25 -22.46 0.12
N SER A 38 -0.70 -22.98 0.90
CA SER A 38 -2.08 -23.21 0.49
C SER A 38 -3.07 -22.76 1.57
N TYR A 39 -4.23 -22.24 1.13
CA TYR A 39 -5.36 -21.97 2.01
C TYR A 39 -5.98 -23.27 2.55
N ASP A 40 -5.91 -24.36 1.78
CA ASP A 40 -6.44 -25.69 2.14
C ASP A 40 -5.53 -26.51 3.05
N ALA A 41 -4.47 -25.90 3.61
CA ALA A 41 -3.52 -26.62 4.43
C ALA A 41 -4.18 -27.19 5.70
N THR A 42 -3.90 -28.47 5.97
CA THR A 42 -4.52 -29.21 7.07
C THR A 42 -3.60 -29.35 8.28
N VAL A 43 -2.31 -29.06 8.10
CA VAL A 43 -1.25 -29.14 9.10
C VAL A 43 -0.44 -27.85 9.14
N LEU A 44 -0.17 -27.37 10.36
CA LEU A 44 0.64 -26.17 10.57
C LEU A 44 2.13 -26.48 10.44
N ALA A 45 2.83 -25.65 9.68
CA ALA A 45 4.28 -25.59 9.69
C ALA A 45 4.77 -25.14 11.09
N PRO A 46 6.01 -25.49 11.50
CA PRO A 46 6.54 -25.13 12.82
C PRO A 46 6.45 -23.63 13.12
N GLU A 47 6.70 -22.77 12.13
CA GLU A 47 6.61 -21.32 12.28
C GLU A 47 5.16 -20.79 12.39
N ASP A 48 4.15 -21.59 12.03
CA ASP A 48 2.73 -21.25 12.13
C ASP A 48 2.08 -21.88 13.38
N ALA A 49 2.84 -22.60 14.22
CA ALA A 49 2.30 -23.30 15.39
C ALA A 49 1.63 -22.38 16.42
N TRP A 50 1.91 -21.07 16.37
CA TRP A 50 1.28 -20.06 17.21
C TRP A 50 -0.23 -19.92 16.93
N ILE A 51 -0.70 -20.20 15.71
CA ILE A 51 -2.10 -19.98 15.30
C ILE A 51 -3.08 -20.69 16.24
N THR A 52 -2.77 -21.92 16.65
CA THR A 52 -3.63 -22.73 17.54
C THR A 52 -3.54 -22.35 19.02
N LYS A 53 -2.62 -21.45 19.38
CA LYS A 53 -2.35 -21.07 20.77
C LYS A 53 -2.95 -19.72 21.16
N VAL A 54 -3.50 -18.98 20.19
CA VAL A 54 -4.06 -17.65 20.45
C VAL A 54 -5.38 -17.78 21.20
N ASP A 55 -5.44 -17.20 22.40
CA ASP A 55 -6.70 -16.95 23.09
C ASP A 55 -7.35 -15.69 22.50
N HIS A 56 -8.26 -15.90 21.55
CA HIS A 56 -8.91 -14.82 20.83
C HIS A 56 -9.72 -13.88 21.74
N ALA A 57 -10.28 -14.37 22.84
CA ALA A 57 -11.09 -13.56 23.75
C ALA A 57 -10.19 -12.65 24.59
N ALA A 58 -9.17 -13.23 25.24
CA ALA A 58 -8.20 -12.47 26.04
C ALA A 58 -7.41 -11.47 25.19
N PHE A 59 -7.04 -11.85 23.97
CA PHE A 59 -6.38 -10.96 23.02
C PHE A 59 -7.25 -9.75 22.68
N LYS A 60 -8.54 -9.97 22.32
CA LYS A 60 -9.48 -8.90 21.98
C LYS A 60 -9.69 -7.92 23.13
N GLU A 61 -9.82 -8.43 24.37
CA GLU A 61 -9.95 -7.59 25.56
C GLU A 61 -8.72 -6.69 25.76
N SER A 62 -7.53 -7.27 25.64
CA SER A 62 -6.26 -6.57 25.80
C SER A 62 -6.07 -5.48 24.75
N VAL A 63 -6.39 -5.76 23.48
CA VAL A 63 -6.42 -4.77 22.39
C VAL A 63 -7.40 -3.64 22.70
N ALA A 64 -8.62 -3.97 23.11
CA ALA A 64 -9.65 -2.97 23.40
C ALA A 64 -9.23 -2.03 24.53
N LYS A 65 -8.58 -2.55 25.58
CA LYS A 65 -8.05 -1.76 26.69
C LYS A 65 -7.00 -0.75 26.24
N ILE A 66 -6.03 -1.19 25.42
CA ILE A 66 -4.98 -0.31 24.88
C ILE A 66 -5.59 0.77 23.98
N GLY A 67 -6.44 0.37 23.02
CA GLY A 67 -7.06 1.30 22.08
C GLY A 67 -7.92 2.36 22.76
N LYS A 68 -8.70 1.97 23.77
CA LYS A 68 -9.52 2.89 24.56
C LYS A 68 -8.65 3.90 25.32
N ALA A 69 -7.62 3.44 26.04
CA ALA A 69 -6.74 4.32 26.81
C ALA A 69 -6.01 5.34 25.90
N LEU A 70 -5.55 4.91 24.73
CA LEU A 70 -4.92 5.80 23.75
C LEU A 70 -5.92 6.83 23.20
N ALA A 71 -7.13 6.39 22.82
CA ALA A 71 -8.16 7.26 22.28
C ALA A 71 -8.62 8.34 23.27
N GLU A 72 -8.71 7.99 24.55
CA GLU A 72 -9.03 8.91 25.65
C GLU A 72 -7.88 9.88 25.97
N GLY A 73 -6.64 9.47 25.73
CA GLY A 73 -5.45 10.29 25.96
C GLY A 73 -5.11 11.31 24.86
N GLN A 74 -5.91 11.38 23.78
CA GLN A 74 -5.69 12.34 22.69
C GLN A 74 -6.18 13.74 23.08
N GLY A 75 -5.39 14.76 22.74
CA GLY A 75 -5.77 16.15 23.03
C GLY A 75 -4.77 17.17 22.52
N GLU A 76 -4.45 18.14 23.36
CA GLU A 76 -3.58 19.26 22.98
C GLU A 76 -2.15 18.82 22.61
N ALA A 77 -1.63 17.77 23.25
CA ALA A 77 -0.30 17.25 22.96
C ALA A 77 -0.20 16.76 21.50
N ASP A 78 -1.25 16.08 21.02
CA ASP A 78 -1.37 15.59 19.64
C ASP A 78 -1.45 16.75 18.65
N MET A 79 -2.18 17.82 18.99
CA MET A 79 -2.25 19.02 18.16
C MET A 79 -0.92 19.78 18.12
N ARG A 80 -0.22 19.91 19.26
CA ARG A 80 1.14 20.49 19.29
C ARG A 80 2.11 19.67 18.44
N HIS A 81 2.03 18.35 18.52
CA HIS A 81 2.83 17.44 17.71
C HIS A 81 2.50 17.60 16.21
N LEU A 82 1.23 17.52 15.81
CA LEU A 82 0.81 17.72 14.42
C LEU A 82 1.28 19.06 13.86
N ASN A 83 1.11 20.16 14.60
CA ASN A 83 1.52 21.49 14.16
C ASN A 83 3.04 21.58 13.94
N LYS A 84 3.84 20.95 14.81
CA LYS A 84 5.29 20.85 14.63
C LYS A 84 5.63 20.11 13.34
N ILE A 85 4.99 18.97 13.08
CA ILE A 85 5.26 18.18 11.87
C ILE A 85 4.78 18.89 10.59
N ILE A 86 3.64 19.58 10.63
CA ILE A 86 3.16 20.44 9.54
C ILE A 86 4.18 21.55 9.25
N CYS A 87 4.79 22.15 10.28
CA CYS A 87 5.85 23.13 10.11
C CYS A 87 7.03 22.55 9.31
N TRP A 88 7.52 21.36 9.67
CA TRP A 88 8.61 20.69 8.94
C TRP A 88 8.26 20.41 7.47
N SER A 89 7.06 19.90 7.20
CA SER A 89 6.56 19.65 5.85
C SER A 89 6.48 20.94 5.01
N ARG A 90 5.94 22.02 5.61
CA ARG A 90 5.82 23.33 4.95
C ARG A 90 7.18 23.97 4.70
N MET A 91 8.11 23.88 5.65
CA MET A 91 9.47 24.39 5.47
C MET A 91 10.22 23.64 4.38
N SER A 92 10.08 22.31 4.30
CA SER A 92 10.66 21.52 3.20
C SER A 92 10.12 21.99 1.85
N THR A 93 8.79 22.15 1.73
CA THR A 93 8.16 22.65 0.50
C THR A 93 8.65 24.07 0.15
N LEU A 94 8.65 24.98 1.13
CA LEU A 94 9.01 26.38 0.95
C LEU A 94 10.47 26.52 0.50
N VAL A 95 11.40 25.91 1.22
CA VAL A 95 12.83 25.97 0.88
C VAL A 95 13.08 25.35 -0.49
N GLY A 96 12.43 24.21 -0.79
CA GLY A 96 12.51 23.58 -2.10
C GLY A 96 12.05 24.51 -3.24
N LEU A 97 10.89 25.16 -3.09
CA LEU A 97 10.36 26.10 -4.09
C LEU A 97 11.24 27.35 -4.25
N LEU A 98 11.77 27.89 -3.15
CA LEU A 98 12.62 29.09 -3.16
C LEU A 98 14.01 28.86 -3.74
N THR A 99 14.43 27.59 -3.92
CA THR A 99 15.80 27.26 -4.35
C THR A 99 15.86 26.52 -5.69
N MET A 100 14.77 25.87 -6.12
CA MET A 100 14.76 25.03 -7.35
C MET A 100 15.05 25.78 -8.65
N TRP A 101 14.83 27.10 -8.68
CA TRP A 101 14.99 27.91 -9.88
C TRP A 101 16.47 28.22 -10.18
N TYR A 102 17.32 28.30 -9.15
CA TYR A 102 18.71 28.72 -9.27
C TYR A 102 19.54 27.69 -10.04
N ALA A 103 19.40 26.41 -9.68
CA ALA A 103 20.05 25.29 -10.36
C ALA A 103 19.28 24.00 -10.08
N ILE A 104 19.41 23.01 -10.97
CA ILE A 104 18.97 21.64 -10.71
C ILE A 104 19.89 21.06 -9.63
N ASN A 105 19.40 20.97 -8.39
CA ASN A 105 20.21 20.59 -7.25
C ASN A 105 19.49 19.57 -6.35
N PRO A 106 20.24 18.64 -5.73
CA PRO A 106 19.67 17.54 -4.98
C PRO A 106 18.91 17.99 -3.72
N VAL A 107 19.28 19.14 -3.13
CA VAL A 107 18.64 19.66 -1.91
C VAL A 107 17.22 20.12 -2.21
N SER A 108 17.00 20.93 -3.26
CA SER A 108 15.65 21.34 -3.67
C SER A 108 14.80 20.13 -4.05
N ILE A 109 15.36 19.19 -4.82
CA ILE A 109 14.67 17.96 -5.24
C ILE A 109 14.22 17.15 -4.00
N PHE A 110 15.12 16.93 -3.05
CA PHE A 110 14.81 16.20 -1.82
C PHE A 110 13.75 16.90 -0.98
N LEU A 111 13.87 18.22 -0.75
CA LEU A 111 12.94 18.97 0.08
C LEU A 111 11.54 19.11 -0.56
N LEU A 112 11.47 19.31 -1.88
CA LEU A 112 10.21 19.28 -2.63
C LEU A 112 9.55 17.90 -2.56
N SER A 113 10.34 16.84 -2.69
CA SER A 113 9.87 15.47 -2.57
C SER A 113 9.33 15.21 -1.16
N LEU A 114 10.12 15.50 -0.14
CA LEU A 114 9.77 15.31 1.26
C LEU A 114 8.50 16.09 1.62
N GLY A 115 8.42 17.38 1.29
CA GLY A 115 7.23 18.18 1.54
C GLY A 115 5.96 17.67 0.84
N THR A 116 6.10 17.00 -0.30
CA THR A 116 4.99 16.41 -1.05
C THR A 116 4.56 15.08 -0.44
N MET A 117 5.52 14.21 -0.16
CA MET A 117 5.32 12.92 0.46
C MET A 117 4.68 13.07 1.85
N THR A 118 5.16 13.99 2.69
CA THR A 118 4.65 14.17 4.05
C THR A 118 3.26 14.81 4.06
N ARG A 119 2.96 15.71 3.11
CA ARG A 119 1.60 16.27 3.00
C ARG A 119 0.56 15.18 2.73
N TRP A 120 0.93 14.12 2.02
CA TRP A 120 0.09 12.94 1.87
C TRP A 120 0.18 12.00 3.09
N THR A 121 1.34 11.41 3.34
CA THR A 121 1.50 10.28 4.28
C THR A 121 1.33 10.66 5.74
N ILE A 122 1.58 11.92 6.10
CA ILE A 122 1.53 12.40 7.48
C ILE A 122 0.27 13.25 7.70
N VAL A 123 0.07 14.28 6.87
CA VAL A 123 -1.02 15.22 7.12
C VAL A 123 -2.34 14.66 6.62
N ALA A 124 -2.47 14.43 5.32
CA ALA A 124 -3.74 14.00 4.75
C ALA A 124 -4.19 12.63 5.23
N HIS A 125 -3.28 11.64 5.23
CA HIS A 125 -3.57 10.27 5.65
C HIS A 125 -4.19 10.23 7.06
N HIS A 126 -3.49 10.73 8.08
CA HIS A 126 -3.99 10.71 9.45
C HIS A 126 -5.24 11.58 9.67
N VAL A 127 -5.35 12.72 8.99
CA VAL A 127 -6.54 13.58 9.10
C VAL A 127 -7.75 12.91 8.46
N CYS A 128 -7.60 12.31 7.28
CA CYS A 128 -8.67 11.61 6.58
C CYS A 128 -9.10 10.31 7.28
N HIS A 129 -8.22 9.67 8.06
CA HIS A 129 -8.63 8.58 8.96
C HIS A 129 -9.42 9.04 10.18
N GLY A 130 -9.29 10.33 10.56
CA GLY A 130 -9.97 10.91 11.72
C GLY A 130 -9.09 11.05 12.95
N GLY A 131 -7.76 10.88 12.82
CA GLY A 131 -6.78 10.96 13.92
C GLY A 131 -6.79 12.27 14.72
N PHE A 132 -7.46 13.31 14.20
CA PHE A 132 -7.57 14.62 14.85
C PHE A 132 -9.01 15.14 14.96
N ASP A 133 -10.02 14.29 14.70
CA ASP A 133 -11.43 14.68 14.75
C ASP A 133 -11.82 15.22 16.15
N LYS A 134 -11.27 14.61 17.21
CA LYS A 134 -11.61 14.93 18.60
C LYS A 134 -10.87 16.13 19.17
N CYS A 135 -9.75 16.54 18.59
CA CYS A 135 -8.85 17.55 19.18
C CYS A 135 -8.53 18.76 18.28
N SER A 136 -8.93 18.75 17.00
CA SER A 136 -8.57 19.83 16.05
C SER A 136 -9.52 21.02 16.00
N GLY A 137 -10.60 21.03 16.78
CA GLY A 137 -11.66 22.04 16.65
C GLY A 137 -12.32 22.06 15.26
N GLY A 138 -12.24 20.95 14.52
CA GLY A 138 -12.83 20.79 13.19
C GLY A 138 -11.96 21.24 12.01
N ARG A 139 -10.78 21.85 12.24
CA ARG A 139 -9.87 22.24 11.14
C ARG A 139 -9.31 21.03 10.38
N TYR A 140 -9.02 19.97 11.12
CA TYR A 140 -8.46 18.71 10.63
C TYR A 140 -9.45 17.59 10.88
N SER A 141 -10.62 17.70 10.23
CA SER A 141 -11.66 16.68 10.29
C SER A 141 -11.70 15.88 8.99
N ARG A 142 -11.86 14.55 9.11
CA ARG A 142 -11.99 13.65 7.94
C ARG A 142 -13.14 14.00 7.00
N PHE A 143 -14.15 14.70 7.49
CA PHE A 143 -15.33 15.08 6.71
C PHE A 143 -15.16 16.39 5.92
N LYS A 144 -14.14 17.19 6.24
CA LYS A 144 -13.96 18.54 5.66
C LYS A 144 -12.60 18.74 4.99
N PHE A 145 -11.59 17.99 5.41
CA PHE A 145 -10.22 18.16 4.94
C PHE A 145 -10.10 17.73 3.47
N GLY A 146 -9.74 18.67 2.59
CA GLY A 146 -9.48 18.40 1.18
C GLY A 146 -10.68 18.04 0.29
N VAL A 147 -11.90 18.00 0.84
CA VAL A 147 -13.12 17.61 0.13
C VAL A 147 -14.05 18.80 -0.15
N GLY A 148 -14.95 18.65 -1.12
CA GLY A 148 -16.08 19.56 -1.36
C GLY A 148 -15.78 20.83 -2.16
N SER A 149 -14.52 21.20 -2.37
CA SER A 149 -14.16 22.25 -3.34
C SER A 149 -12.73 22.13 -3.86
N LEU A 150 -12.47 22.68 -5.05
CA LEU A 150 -11.11 22.75 -5.60
C LEU A 150 -10.17 23.55 -4.69
N VAL A 151 -10.68 24.59 -4.02
CA VAL A 151 -9.89 25.38 -3.05
C VAL A 151 -9.45 24.53 -1.87
N ARG A 152 -10.38 23.76 -1.27
CA ARG A 152 -10.06 22.82 -0.19
C ARG A 152 -9.03 21.80 -0.63
N ARG A 153 -9.20 21.19 -1.80
CA ARG A 153 -8.21 20.27 -2.36
C ARG A 153 -6.84 20.94 -2.53
N CYS A 154 -6.78 22.10 -3.17
CA CYS A 154 -5.52 22.79 -3.42
C CYS A 154 -4.78 23.20 -2.13
N THR A 155 -5.52 23.54 -1.06
CA THR A 155 -4.96 24.07 0.19
C THR A 155 -4.68 23.00 1.25
N ASP A 156 -5.53 21.98 1.33
CA ASP A 156 -5.42 20.90 2.33
C ASP A 156 -4.57 19.74 1.78
N TRP A 157 -4.92 19.19 0.62
CA TRP A 157 -4.23 18.06 0.02
C TRP A 157 -4.34 18.03 -1.52
N LEU A 158 -3.37 18.67 -2.17
CA LEU A 158 -3.20 18.63 -3.62
C LEU A 158 -2.23 17.52 -4.00
N ASP A 159 -2.76 16.42 -4.54
CA ASP A 159 -2.02 15.26 -5.06
C ASP A 159 -2.73 14.67 -6.29
N TRP A 160 -2.14 13.63 -6.91
CA TRP A 160 -2.66 12.93 -8.08
C TRP A 160 -4.02 12.25 -7.86
N MET A 161 -4.38 11.98 -6.62
CA MET A 161 -5.64 11.35 -6.25
C MET A 161 -6.67 12.39 -5.78
N LEU A 162 -7.95 12.03 -5.88
CA LEU A 162 -9.02 12.73 -5.16
C LEU A 162 -9.07 12.24 -3.72
N VAL A 163 -9.36 13.13 -2.78
CA VAL A 163 -9.50 12.79 -1.36
C VAL A 163 -10.68 11.85 -1.16
N GLU A 164 -11.79 12.11 -1.85
CA GLU A 164 -12.97 11.25 -1.83
C GLU A 164 -12.68 9.86 -2.38
N ALA A 165 -11.86 9.77 -3.43
CA ALA A 165 -11.48 8.51 -4.04
C ALA A 165 -10.54 7.69 -3.15
N TRP A 166 -9.58 8.38 -2.54
CA TRP A 166 -8.69 7.78 -1.57
C TRP A 166 -9.45 7.28 -0.33
N ASN A 167 -10.44 8.03 0.17
CA ASN A 167 -11.27 7.59 1.30
C ASN A 167 -12.05 6.30 0.99
N VAL A 168 -12.52 6.11 -0.25
CA VAL A 168 -13.23 4.87 -0.62
C VAL A 168 -12.28 3.69 -0.70
N GLU A 169 -11.16 3.81 -1.42
CA GLU A 169 -10.25 2.67 -1.60
C GLU A 169 -9.41 2.40 -0.34
N HIS A 170 -8.78 3.42 0.23
CA HIS A 170 -7.90 3.25 1.38
C HIS A 170 -8.70 3.06 2.68
N ASN A 171 -9.57 4.00 3.05
CA ASN A 171 -10.20 3.95 4.38
C ASN A 171 -11.33 2.94 4.49
N GLN A 172 -12.08 2.68 3.42
CA GLN A 172 -13.25 1.81 3.49
C GLN A 172 -12.97 0.39 3.00
N LEU A 173 -11.99 0.19 2.11
CA LEU A 173 -11.67 -1.13 1.58
C LEU A 173 -10.37 -1.68 2.17
N HIS A 174 -9.21 -1.06 1.91
CA HIS A 174 -7.91 -1.57 2.37
C HIS A 174 -7.85 -1.83 3.89
N HIS A 175 -8.35 -0.88 4.69
CA HIS A 175 -8.39 -1.01 6.16
C HIS A 175 -9.28 -2.14 6.68
N TYR A 176 -10.31 -2.55 5.91
CA TYR A 176 -11.28 -3.56 6.33
C TYR A 176 -11.08 -4.91 5.67
N CYS A 177 -10.24 -4.97 4.64
CA CYS A 177 -9.91 -6.18 3.89
C CYS A 177 -8.42 -6.50 3.89
N LEU A 178 -7.64 -5.98 4.85
CA LEU A 178 -6.18 -6.05 4.84
C LEU A 178 -5.63 -7.48 4.62
N GLY A 179 -4.89 -7.67 3.52
CA GLY A 179 -4.31 -8.96 3.14
C GLY A 179 -5.31 -9.97 2.55
N GLU A 180 -6.58 -9.60 2.38
CA GLU A 180 -7.58 -10.41 1.70
C GLU A 180 -7.49 -10.23 0.18
N MET A 181 -8.13 -11.11 -0.59
CA MET A 181 -8.14 -11.01 -2.06
C MET A 181 -8.79 -9.73 -2.60
N SER A 182 -9.71 -9.14 -1.82
CA SER A 182 -10.36 -7.86 -2.12
C SER A 182 -9.52 -6.64 -1.73
N ASP A 183 -8.39 -6.83 -1.04
CA ASP A 183 -7.49 -5.73 -0.67
C ASP A 183 -6.88 -5.11 -1.93
N PRO A 184 -7.15 -3.81 -2.21
CA PRO A 184 -6.58 -3.12 -3.37
C PRO A 184 -5.05 -3.02 -3.31
N ASP A 185 -4.45 -3.22 -2.13
CA ASP A 185 -3.01 -3.13 -1.91
C ASP A 185 -2.31 -4.49 -1.85
N LEU A 186 -3.01 -5.60 -2.14
CA LEU A 186 -2.42 -6.95 -2.22
C LEU A 186 -1.53 -7.10 -3.47
N VAL A 187 -0.30 -6.60 -3.39
CA VAL A 187 0.64 -6.50 -4.51
C VAL A 187 0.92 -7.81 -5.24
N GLU A 188 0.99 -8.94 -4.54
CA GLU A 188 1.20 -10.24 -5.21
C GLU A 188 0.00 -10.64 -6.09
N ASN A 189 -1.22 -10.28 -5.70
CA ASN A 189 -2.39 -10.49 -6.55
C ASN A 189 -2.40 -9.49 -7.72
N ASN A 190 -2.17 -8.22 -7.43
CA ASN A 190 -2.22 -7.14 -8.42
C ASN A 190 -1.14 -7.26 -9.51
N LEU A 191 -0.05 -7.97 -9.23
CA LEU A 191 1.05 -8.18 -10.17
C LEU A 191 1.12 -9.59 -10.75
N MET A 192 0.04 -10.38 -10.67
CA MET A 192 0.01 -11.72 -11.28
C MET A 192 0.49 -11.75 -12.73
N THR A 193 0.08 -10.78 -13.56
CA THR A 193 0.55 -10.71 -14.96
C THR A 193 2.07 -10.53 -15.08
N LEU A 194 2.70 -9.78 -14.18
CA LEU A 194 4.16 -9.61 -14.16
C LEU A 194 4.85 -10.87 -13.60
N ARG A 195 4.26 -11.48 -12.57
CA ARG A 195 4.78 -12.68 -11.91
C ARG A 195 4.79 -13.88 -12.86
N GLU A 196 3.70 -14.10 -13.60
CA GLU A 196 3.53 -15.22 -14.54
C GLU A 196 4.23 -15.00 -15.89
N ASP A 197 4.72 -13.79 -16.17
CA ASP A 197 5.46 -13.50 -17.39
C ASP A 197 6.70 -14.40 -17.49
N LYS A 198 6.89 -15.04 -18.65
CA LYS A 198 8.02 -15.95 -18.94
C LYS A 198 9.29 -15.20 -19.39
N GLY A 199 9.23 -13.87 -19.49
CA GLY A 199 10.37 -13.02 -19.79
C GLY A 199 11.49 -13.10 -18.74
N PRO A 200 12.69 -12.58 -19.06
CA PRO A 200 13.85 -12.68 -18.17
C PRO A 200 13.65 -11.86 -16.89
N MET A 201 14.20 -12.36 -15.76
CA MET A 201 14.03 -11.74 -14.45
C MET A 201 14.50 -10.28 -14.39
N TRP A 202 15.62 -9.93 -15.01
CA TRP A 202 16.11 -8.54 -15.03
C TRP A 202 15.07 -7.57 -15.60
N ALA A 203 14.29 -7.99 -16.61
CA ALA A 203 13.23 -7.17 -17.19
C ALA A 203 12.02 -7.03 -16.26
N LYS A 204 11.76 -8.01 -15.39
CA LYS A 204 10.75 -7.88 -14.33
C LYS A 204 11.19 -6.87 -13.28
N TYR A 205 12.44 -6.95 -12.81
CA TYR A 205 13.00 -5.96 -11.86
C TYR A 205 13.00 -4.54 -12.44
N MET A 206 13.34 -4.35 -13.73
CA MET A 206 13.26 -3.05 -14.39
C MET A 206 11.82 -2.49 -14.44
N ARG A 207 10.82 -3.36 -14.66
CA ARG A 207 9.40 -2.95 -14.60
C ARG A 207 8.97 -2.55 -13.19
N VAL A 208 9.41 -3.28 -12.17
CA VAL A 208 9.16 -2.90 -10.76
C VAL A 208 9.82 -1.55 -10.46
N ALA A 209 11.07 -1.33 -10.86
CA ALA A 209 11.73 -0.04 -10.68
C ALA A 209 10.99 1.12 -11.37
N PHE A 210 10.46 0.90 -12.57
CA PHE A 210 9.59 1.87 -13.24
C PHE A 210 8.32 2.17 -12.43
N PHE A 211 7.64 1.15 -11.94
CA PHE A 211 6.45 1.33 -11.10
C PHE A 211 6.78 2.09 -9.81
N MET A 212 7.88 1.77 -9.14
CA MET A 212 8.32 2.47 -7.92
C MET A 212 8.40 3.99 -8.13
N MET A 213 8.85 4.45 -9.31
CA MET A 213 9.00 5.88 -9.61
C MET A 213 7.72 6.55 -10.18
N THR A 214 6.67 5.80 -10.50
CA THR A 214 5.51 6.33 -11.24
C THR A 214 4.14 5.93 -10.68
N TRP A 215 4.10 5.02 -9.70
CA TRP A 215 2.88 4.34 -9.29
C TRP A 215 1.74 5.26 -8.85
N LYS A 216 1.99 6.43 -8.26
CA LYS A 216 0.91 7.32 -7.77
C LYS A 216 -0.03 7.74 -8.90
N TRP A 217 0.50 8.28 -9.99
CA TRP A 217 -0.32 8.72 -11.12
C TRP A 217 -0.61 7.58 -12.10
N PHE A 218 0.31 6.60 -12.21
CA PHE A 218 0.20 5.51 -13.18
C PHE A 218 -0.74 4.38 -12.73
N TYR A 219 -0.80 4.09 -11.43
CA TYR A 219 -1.53 2.95 -10.85
C TYR A 219 -2.53 3.40 -9.76
N TYR A 220 -2.11 4.20 -8.79
CA TYR A 220 -2.91 4.45 -7.59
C TYR A 220 -4.08 5.42 -7.87
N ALA A 221 -3.84 6.54 -8.54
CA ALA A 221 -4.87 7.47 -8.97
C ALA A 221 -5.98 6.83 -9.84
N PRO A 222 -5.67 6.00 -10.87
CA PRO A 222 -6.73 5.34 -11.62
C PRO A 222 -7.50 4.29 -10.80
N ASN A 223 -6.87 3.54 -9.88
CA ASN A 223 -7.58 2.57 -9.05
C ASN A 223 -8.45 3.22 -7.98
N THR A 224 -7.94 4.22 -7.25
CA THR A 224 -8.76 4.99 -6.28
C THR A 224 -10.01 5.55 -6.96
N PHE A 225 -9.85 6.13 -8.15
CA PHE A 225 -10.96 6.72 -8.89
C PHE A 225 -11.91 5.66 -9.48
N LYS A 226 -11.39 4.50 -9.89
CA LYS A 226 -12.21 3.33 -10.28
C LYS A 226 -13.10 2.91 -9.12
N MET A 227 -12.54 2.76 -7.92
CA MET A 227 -13.27 2.35 -6.73
C MET A 227 -14.34 3.36 -6.32
N LEU A 228 -14.02 4.67 -6.37
CA LEU A 228 -15.01 5.72 -6.16
C LEU A 228 -16.17 5.62 -7.16
N SER A 229 -15.87 5.45 -8.44
CA SER A 229 -16.88 5.41 -9.49
C SER A 229 -17.78 4.18 -9.36
N LEU A 230 -17.21 3.02 -9.02
CA LEU A 230 -17.97 1.80 -8.72
C LEU A 230 -18.85 1.98 -7.48
N HIS A 231 -18.34 2.62 -6.44
CA HIS A 231 -19.12 2.94 -5.24
C HIS A 231 -20.29 3.89 -5.54
N GLU A 232 -20.09 4.92 -6.36
CA GLU A 232 -21.15 5.83 -6.81
C GLU A 232 -22.22 5.11 -7.63
N LEU A 233 -21.82 4.23 -8.57
CA LEU A 233 -22.75 3.40 -9.34
C LEU A 233 -23.61 2.54 -8.41
N ARG A 234 -22.99 1.82 -7.48
CA ARG A 234 -23.71 0.97 -6.51
C ARG A 234 -24.70 1.77 -5.66
N ARG A 235 -24.31 2.96 -5.18
CA ARG A 235 -25.18 3.88 -4.43
C ARG A 235 -26.40 4.33 -5.23
N ASN A 236 -26.29 4.39 -6.55
CA ASN A 236 -27.38 4.76 -7.45
C ASN A 236 -28.17 3.54 -7.96
N GLY A 237 -27.92 2.33 -7.43
CA GLY A 237 -28.55 1.09 -7.90
C GLY A 237 -28.10 0.66 -9.31
N GLN A 238 -26.94 1.15 -9.77
CA GLN A 238 -26.40 0.89 -11.09
C GLN A 238 -25.23 -0.11 -11.02
N THR A 239 -24.99 -0.80 -12.13
CA THR A 239 -23.81 -1.66 -12.32
C THR A 239 -22.93 -1.11 -13.43
N ALA A 240 -21.63 -1.41 -13.37
CA ALA A 240 -20.72 -1.04 -14.45
C ALA A 240 -21.04 -1.87 -15.70
N THR A 241 -21.18 -1.20 -16.85
CA THR A 241 -21.44 -1.84 -18.14
C THR A 241 -20.39 -1.43 -19.16
N PHE A 242 -20.16 -2.26 -20.18
CA PHE A 242 -19.27 -1.88 -21.26
C PHE A 242 -19.87 -0.76 -22.11
N PRO A 243 -19.06 0.21 -22.56
CA PRO A 243 -19.55 1.34 -23.33
C PRO A 243 -20.06 0.91 -24.71
N ALA A 244 -20.90 1.76 -25.33
CA ALA A 244 -21.55 1.46 -26.61
C ALA A 244 -20.55 1.24 -27.77
N ASP A 245 -19.34 1.81 -27.69
CA ASP A 245 -18.25 1.67 -28.66
C ASP A 245 -17.34 0.46 -28.39
N ALA A 246 -17.65 -0.36 -27.38
CA ALA A 246 -17.02 -1.65 -27.17
C ALA A 246 -17.31 -2.62 -28.33
N ALA A 247 -16.58 -3.74 -28.40
CA ALA A 247 -16.89 -4.79 -29.36
C ALA A 247 -18.36 -5.21 -29.23
N LYS A 248 -19.07 -5.40 -30.36
CA LYS A 248 -20.53 -5.61 -30.43
C LYS A 248 -21.06 -6.66 -29.44
N LYS A 249 -20.26 -7.68 -29.12
CA LYS A 249 -20.61 -8.75 -28.16
C LYS A 249 -20.63 -8.33 -26.67
N TYR A 250 -20.04 -7.19 -26.33
CA TYR A 250 -19.94 -6.68 -24.95
C TYR A 250 -20.71 -5.39 -24.74
N ALA A 251 -20.97 -4.60 -25.79
CA ALA A 251 -21.60 -3.29 -25.64
C ALA A 251 -22.92 -3.35 -24.83
N GLY A 252 -23.00 -2.57 -23.76
CA GLY A 252 -24.17 -2.51 -22.87
C GLY A 252 -24.32 -3.67 -21.89
N THR A 253 -23.47 -4.71 -21.95
CA THR A 253 -23.54 -5.82 -21.00
C THR A 253 -22.85 -5.45 -19.67
N PRO A 254 -23.26 -6.02 -18.53
CA PRO A 254 -22.55 -5.85 -17.26
C PRO A 254 -21.09 -6.31 -17.35
N VAL A 255 -20.22 -5.58 -16.66
CA VAL A 255 -18.81 -5.96 -16.51
C VAL A 255 -18.72 -7.14 -15.54
N PRO A 256 -18.05 -8.25 -15.91
CA PRO A 256 -17.88 -9.38 -15.01
C PRO A 256 -17.14 -9.00 -13.72
N GLU A 257 -17.52 -9.59 -12.61
CA GLU A 257 -16.93 -9.34 -11.28
C GLU A 257 -15.40 -9.43 -11.28
N ARG A 258 -14.86 -10.51 -11.85
CA ARG A 258 -13.41 -10.71 -12.05
C ARG A 258 -12.65 -9.58 -12.78
N TRP A 259 -13.34 -8.65 -13.42
CA TRP A 259 -12.73 -7.46 -14.05
C TRP A 259 -12.81 -6.23 -13.17
N LEU A 260 -13.83 -6.14 -12.30
CA LEU A 260 -13.97 -5.07 -11.31
C LEU A 260 -12.77 -5.07 -10.35
N ASP A 261 -12.34 -6.28 -9.95
CA ASP A 261 -11.25 -6.48 -8.98
C ASP A 261 -9.86 -6.35 -9.62
N ARG A 262 -9.76 -6.29 -10.96
CA ARG A 262 -8.46 -6.18 -11.62
C ARG A 262 -7.87 -4.78 -11.46
N PRO A 263 -6.57 -4.67 -11.19
CA PRO A 263 -5.91 -3.38 -11.13
C PRO A 263 -5.95 -2.69 -12.49
N TRP A 264 -6.12 -1.37 -12.45
CA TRP A 264 -6.17 -0.50 -13.61
C TRP A 264 -4.96 0.40 -13.65
N THR A 265 -4.37 0.61 -14.82
CA THR A 265 -3.26 1.56 -14.99
C THR A 265 -3.64 2.62 -16.01
N VAL A 266 -2.84 3.68 -16.11
CA VAL A 266 -3.02 4.70 -17.15
C VAL A 266 -2.99 4.09 -18.56
N ALA A 267 -2.28 2.98 -18.78
CA ALA A 267 -2.30 2.29 -20.07
C ALA A 267 -3.72 1.81 -20.46
N ALA A 268 -4.52 1.35 -19.49
CA ALA A 268 -5.90 0.96 -19.72
C ALA A 268 -6.84 2.15 -19.99
N LEU A 269 -6.36 3.39 -19.79
CA LEU A 269 -7.05 4.63 -20.15
C LEU A 269 -6.82 5.07 -21.61
N VAL A 270 -5.87 4.46 -22.31
CA VAL A 270 -5.62 4.73 -23.74
C VAL A 270 -6.49 3.83 -24.63
N GLY A 271 -6.99 2.71 -24.10
CA GLY A 271 -7.83 1.75 -24.83
C GLY A 271 -9.34 2.03 -24.80
N LYS A 272 -10.11 1.21 -25.53
CA LYS A 272 -11.59 1.26 -25.56
C LYS A 272 -12.26 0.95 -24.20
N SER A 273 -11.50 0.39 -23.26
CA SER A 273 -11.92 0.11 -21.89
C SER A 273 -11.94 1.36 -20.99
N ALA A 274 -11.33 2.47 -21.41
CA ALA A 274 -11.11 3.65 -20.59
C ALA A 274 -12.39 4.35 -20.09
N ASN A 275 -13.52 4.08 -20.73
CA ASN A 275 -14.82 4.67 -20.41
C ASN A 275 -15.76 3.70 -19.66
N VAL A 276 -15.27 2.53 -19.23
CA VAL A 276 -16.08 1.51 -18.53
C VAL A 276 -16.47 1.98 -17.13
N TYR A 277 -15.53 2.54 -16.37
CA TYR A 277 -15.79 2.94 -14.98
C TYR A 277 -16.03 4.43 -14.81
N PHE A 278 -15.32 5.25 -15.59
CA PHE A 278 -15.42 6.70 -15.56
C PHE A 278 -15.05 7.28 -16.91
N ARG A 279 -15.48 8.52 -17.17
CA ARG A 279 -15.11 9.22 -18.41
C ARG A 279 -13.64 9.67 -18.34
N ARG A 280 -12.89 9.40 -19.42
CA ARG A 280 -11.49 9.86 -19.59
C ARG A 280 -11.30 11.35 -19.30
N ALA A 281 -12.16 12.18 -19.88
CA ALA A 281 -12.09 13.63 -19.70
C ALA A 281 -12.18 14.00 -18.21
N THR A 282 -13.11 13.41 -17.46
CA THR A 282 -13.26 13.64 -16.02
C THR A 282 -12.01 13.23 -15.25
N PHE A 283 -11.40 12.10 -15.57
CA PHE A 283 -10.16 11.68 -14.91
C PHE A 283 -9.03 12.69 -15.13
N PHE A 284 -8.78 13.10 -16.38
CA PHE A 284 -7.70 14.04 -16.65
C PHE A 284 -7.98 15.45 -16.12
N THR A 285 -9.20 15.96 -16.18
CA THR A 285 -9.50 17.34 -15.75
C THR A 285 -9.76 17.47 -14.26
N ARG A 286 -10.43 16.49 -13.65
CA ARG A 286 -10.80 16.52 -12.23
C ARG A 286 -9.77 15.83 -11.35
N VAL A 287 -9.16 14.72 -11.79
CA VAL A 287 -8.25 13.92 -10.95
C VAL A 287 -6.80 14.39 -11.14
N LEU A 288 -6.20 14.16 -12.31
CA LEU A 288 -4.77 14.46 -12.51
C LEU A 288 -4.49 15.96 -12.75
N GLY A 289 -5.40 16.65 -13.43
CA GLY A 289 -5.22 18.00 -13.96
C GLY A 289 -4.81 19.05 -12.93
N PRO A 290 -5.51 19.19 -11.78
CA PRO A 290 -5.18 20.23 -10.81
C PRO A 290 -3.76 20.13 -10.27
N TYR A 291 -3.33 18.91 -9.91
CA TYR A 291 -1.97 18.67 -9.46
C TYR A 291 -0.95 18.95 -10.57
N PHE A 292 -1.21 18.42 -11.78
CA PHE A 292 -0.33 18.60 -12.94
C PHE A 292 -0.11 20.08 -13.26
N VAL A 293 -1.21 20.84 -13.38
CA VAL A 293 -1.19 22.25 -13.75
C VAL A 293 -0.47 23.08 -12.70
N VAL A 294 -0.82 22.93 -11.42
CA VAL A 294 -0.17 23.72 -10.36
C VAL A 294 1.33 23.40 -10.32
N ARG A 295 1.69 22.11 -10.37
CA ARG A 295 3.05 21.68 -10.09
C ARG A 295 3.99 21.83 -11.29
N PHE A 296 3.57 21.43 -12.49
CA PHE A 296 4.46 21.38 -13.65
C PHE A 296 4.21 22.50 -14.67
N VAL A 297 3.18 23.31 -14.47
CA VAL A 297 2.88 24.46 -15.33
C VAL A 297 3.03 25.77 -14.55
N LEU A 298 2.22 25.99 -13.51
CA LEU A 298 2.19 27.27 -12.81
C LEU A 298 3.49 27.58 -12.07
N PHE A 299 4.04 26.66 -11.27
CA PHE A 299 5.29 26.93 -10.55
C PHE A 299 6.49 27.22 -11.48
N PRO A 300 6.76 26.42 -12.54
CA PRO A 300 7.79 26.77 -13.50
C PRO A 300 7.54 28.08 -14.23
N LEU A 301 6.29 28.39 -14.61
CA LEU A 301 5.94 29.66 -15.27
C LEU A 301 6.19 30.86 -14.36
N ILE A 302 5.83 30.78 -13.08
CA ILE A 302 6.11 31.83 -12.09
C ILE A 302 7.63 32.05 -12.00
N ALA A 303 8.41 30.97 -11.86
CA ALA A 303 9.86 31.08 -11.80
C ALA A 303 10.45 31.68 -13.09
N GLY A 304 9.95 31.26 -14.26
CA GLY A 304 10.35 31.77 -15.56
C GLY A 304 10.03 33.24 -15.77
N PHE A 305 8.85 33.68 -15.31
CA PHE A 305 8.40 35.07 -15.43
C PHE A 305 9.30 36.02 -14.64
N PHE A 306 9.66 35.66 -13.40
CA PHE A 306 10.46 36.53 -12.53
C PHE A 306 11.98 36.40 -12.74
N MET A 307 12.48 35.22 -13.11
CA MET A 307 13.92 34.90 -13.10
C MET A 307 14.45 34.39 -14.44
N GLY A 308 13.63 34.41 -15.49
CA GLY A 308 14.02 34.13 -16.87
C GLY A 308 13.98 32.66 -17.29
N ARG A 309 14.33 32.40 -18.54
CA ARG A 309 14.17 31.07 -19.19
C ARG A 309 14.88 29.93 -18.46
N SER A 310 16.07 30.17 -17.91
CA SER A 310 16.80 29.13 -17.17
C SER A 310 16.05 28.70 -15.90
N ALA A 311 15.49 29.66 -15.16
CA ALA A 311 14.69 29.40 -13.96
C ALA A 311 13.46 28.53 -14.24
N PHE A 312 12.80 28.72 -15.39
CA PHE A 312 11.70 27.86 -15.84
C PHE A 312 12.15 26.40 -15.95
N PHE A 313 13.21 26.13 -16.73
CA PHE A 313 13.67 24.76 -16.98
C PHE A 313 14.27 24.11 -15.74
N ASN A 314 15.02 24.84 -14.92
CA ASN A 314 15.55 24.35 -13.65
C ASN A 314 14.42 23.93 -12.71
N SER A 315 13.38 24.76 -12.59
CA SER A 315 12.20 24.46 -11.77
C SER A 315 11.45 23.24 -12.29
N LEU A 316 11.16 23.19 -13.59
CA LEU A 316 10.45 22.08 -14.21
C LEU A 316 11.18 20.74 -14.00
N ILE A 317 12.49 20.69 -14.28
CA ILE A 317 13.30 19.48 -14.10
C ILE A 317 13.37 19.10 -12.62
N SER A 318 13.59 20.07 -11.73
CA SER A 318 13.64 19.80 -10.28
C SER A 318 12.32 19.24 -9.76
N LEU A 319 11.18 19.74 -10.23
CA LEU A 319 9.85 19.26 -9.86
C LEU A 319 9.58 17.85 -10.41
N MET A 320 10.03 17.54 -11.64
CA MET A 320 9.92 16.20 -12.22
C MET A 320 10.77 15.17 -11.46
N LEU A 321 12.02 15.53 -11.11
CA LEU A 321 12.90 14.69 -10.30
C LEU A 321 12.36 14.52 -8.87
N ALA A 322 11.82 15.58 -8.28
CA ALA A 322 11.17 15.52 -6.97
C ALA A 322 9.93 14.63 -6.99
N GLU A 323 9.18 14.60 -8.10
CA GLU A 323 8.04 13.70 -8.26
C GLU A 323 8.48 12.24 -8.34
N ALA A 324 9.50 11.92 -9.14
CA ALA A 324 10.06 10.56 -9.20
C ALA A 324 10.57 10.10 -7.83
N LEU A 325 11.26 10.98 -7.10
CA LEU A 325 11.72 10.71 -5.74
C LEU A 325 10.54 10.55 -4.75
N THR A 326 9.48 11.35 -4.87
CA THR A 326 8.27 11.24 -4.03
C THR A 326 7.63 9.87 -4.22
N ASN A 327 7.51 9.41 -5.47
CA ASN A 327 6.95 8.10 -5.79
C ASN A 327 7.82 6.98 -5.21
N ALA A 328 9.14 7.03 -5.42
CA ALA A 328 10.06 6.01 -4.91
C ALA A 328 10.07 5.96 -3.36
N HIS A 329 10.09 7.12 -2.71
CA HIS A 329 10.09 7.22 -1.24
C HIS A 329 8.75 6.79 -0.63
N SER A 330 7.62 7.21 -1.22
CA SER A 330 6.32 6.74 -0.77
C SER A 330 6.09 5.25 -1.04
N PHE A 331 6.59 4.71 -2.15
CA PHE A 331 6.58 3.26 -2.42
C PHE A 331 7.33 2.52 -1.31
N LEU A 332 8.54 3.00 -0.99
CA LEU A 332 9.38 2.42 0.04
C LEU A 332 8.66 2.36 1.40
N ASN A 333 7.91 3.41 1.75
CA ASN A 333 7.25 3.49 3.06
C ASN A 333 5.87 2.83 3.13
N ILE A 334 5.11 2.83 2.03
CA ILE A 334 3.73 2.31 2.00
C ILE A 334 3.72 0.84 1.61
N VAL A 335 4.26 0.53 0.43
CA VAL A 335 4.06 -0.78 -0.20
C VAL A 335 4.85 -1.86 0.55
N THR A 336 6.03 -1.51 1.05
CA THR A 336 6.94 -2.52 1.60
C THR A 336 6.53 -3.07 2.98
N ASN A 337 5.56 -2.44 3.64
CA ASN A 337 4.98 -2.92 4.89
C ASN A 337 3.81 -3.90 4.73
N HIS A 338 3.38 -4.19 3.50
CA HIS A 338 2.22 -5.04 3.21
C HIS A 338 2.58 -6.34 2.50
N ALA A 339 3.85 -6.54 2.16
CA ALA A 339 4.29 -7.71 1.41
C ALA A 339 5.63 -8.25 1.88
N GLY A 340 5.64 -9.56 2.13
CA GLY A 340 6.82 -10.34 2.46
C GLY A 340 6.44 -11.80 2.65
N HIS A 341 7.42 -12.69 2.59
CA HIS A 341 7.22 -14.12 2.85
C HIS A 341 6.91 -14.43 4.33
N ASP A 342 6.96 -13.41 5.19
CA ASP A 342 6.68 -13.44 6.62
C ASP A 342 5.32 -12.79 6.96
N LEU A 343 4.59 -12.31 5.96
CA LEU A 343 3.26 -11.70 6.10
C LEU A 343 2.18 -12.58 5.50
N TYR A 344 1.01 -12.59 6.14
CA TYR A 344 -0.11 -13.44 5.75
C TYR A 344 -1.08 -12.75 4.80
N ARG A 345 -1.69 -13.57 3.96
CA ARG A 345 -2.89 -13.28 3.16
C ARG A 345 -4.03 -14.20 3.55
N PHE A 346 -5.25 -13.76 3.29
CA PHE A 346 -6.47 -14.44 3.73
C PHE A 346 -7.45 -14.63 2.57
N GLU A 347 -8.21 -15.72 2.64
CA GLU A 347 -9.24 -16.05 1.66
C GLU A 347 -10.64 -15.56 2.08
N LYS A 348 -10.90 -15.46 3.39
CA LYS A 348 -12.22 -15.16 3.96
C LYS A 348 -12.27 -13.78 4.59
N HIS A 349 -13.41 -13.10 4.51
CA HIS A 349 -13.66 -11.85 5.21
C HIS A 349 -13.83 -12.08 6.71
N CYS A 350 -13.46 -11.08 7.52
CA CYS A 350 -13.71 -11.06 8.95
C CYS A 350 -14.50 -9.82 9.37
N ALA A 351 -15.25 -9.96 10.47
CA ALA A 351 -16.00 -8.86 11.05
C ALA A 351 -15.05 -7.74 11.50
N PRO A 352 -15.31 -6.47 11.16
CA PRO A 352 -14.51 -5.35 11.61
C PRO A 352 -14.36 -5.29 13.13
N ARG A 353 -13.15 -4.98 13.62
CA ARG A 353 -12.81 -4.88 15.06
C ARG A 353 -13.08 -6.17 15.87
N SER A 354 -13.20 -7.31 15.22
CA SER A 354 -13.17 -8.64 15.85
C SER A 354 -11.77 -9.00 16.36
N SER A 355 -11.63 -10.13 17.05
CA SER A 355 -10.30 -10.63 17.45
C SER A 355 -9.44 -10.92 16.22
N THR A 356 -10.04 -11.57 15.23
CA THR A 356 -9.42 -11.87 13.93
C THR A 356 -8.99 -10.61 13.21
N PHE A 357 -9.82 -9.56 13.16
CA PHE A 357 -9.47 -8.28 12.54
C PHE A 357 -8.16 -7.70 13.09
N TYR A 358 -8.03 -7.62 14.42
CA TYR A 358 -6.81 -7.08 15.04
C TYR A 358 -5.60 -8.00 14.88
N MET A 359 -5.81 -9.32 14.92
CA MET A 359 -4.73 -10.28 14.66
C MET A 359 -4.22 -10.12 13.22
N ARG A 360 -5.12 -9.99 12.24
CA ARG A 360 -4.78 -9.76 10.84
C ARG A 360 -3.97 -8.49 10.66
N ALA A 361 -4.38 -7.37 11.28
CA ALA A 361 -3.60 -6.13 11.30
C ALA A 361 -2.13 -6.33 11.70
N ILE A 362 -1.85 -7.23 12.65
CA ILE A 362 -0.49 -7.53 13.14
C ILE A 362 0.28 -8.43 12.16
N ILE A 363 -0.36 -9.47 11.61
CA ILE A 363 0.34 -10.53 10.87
C ILE A 363 0.35 -10.33 9.34
N SER A 364 -0.45 -9.41 8.80
CA SER A 364 -0.43 -9.04 7.37
C SER A 364 0.22 -7.69 7.09
N SER A 365 0.67 -6.99 8.14
CA SER A 365 1.49 -5.78 7.99
C SER A 365 2.75 -5.85 8.85
N ALA A 366 3.67 -4.93 8.62
CA ALA A 366 4.93 -4.87 9.35
C ALA A 366 5.33 -3.44 9.71
N ASN A 367 6.14 -3.33 10.75
CA ASN A 367 6.75 -2.07 11.13
C ASN A 367 8.20 -1.96 10.63
N PHE A 368 8.66 -0.71 10.51
CA PHE A 368 10.09 -0.42 10.34
C PHE A 368 10.73 -0.04 11.67
N ARG A 369 11.88 0.64 11.62
CA ARG A 369 12.41 1.34 12.78
C ARG A 369 11.39 2.37 13.27
N THR A 370 11.04 2.30 14.55
CA THR A 370 10.09 3.18 15.22
C THR A 370 10.80 4.08 16.23
N GLY A 371 10.20 5.22 16.51
CA GLY A 371 10.61 6.16 17.55
C GLY A 371 11.44 7.33 17.02
N GLY A 372 11.18 8.49 17.59
CA GLY A 372 11.86 9.74 17.27
C GLY A 372 11.26 10.43 16.04
N ASP A 373 10.86 11.69 16.20
CA ASP A 373 10.13 12.40 15.16
C ASP A 373 10.89 12.53 13.84
N LEU A 374 12.23 12.62 13.86
CA LEU A 374 13.00 12.67 12.61
C LEU A 374 12.93 11.36 11.83
N ASN A 375 13.07 10.23 12.51
CA ASN A 375 12.95 8.91 11.91
C ASN A 375 11.54 8.71 11.37
N ASP A 376 10.53 9.02 12.18
CA ASP A 376 9.13 8.82 11.84
C ASP A 376 8.69 9.75 10.70
N PHE A 377 9.23 10.97 10.65
CA PHE A 377 9.00 11.91 9.53
C PHE A 377 9.55 11.39 8.20
N LEU A 378 10.73 10.77 8.21
CA LEU A 378 11.29 10.15 7.01
C LEU A 378 10.53 8.88 6.60
N HIS A 379 9.87 8.20 7.54
CA HIS A 379 8.99 7.06 7.24
C HIS A 379 7.53 7.46 6.99
N GLY A 380 7.19 8.74 7.07
CA GLY A 380 5.83 9.23 6.89
C GLY A 380 4.85 8.77 7.97
N TRP A 381 5.33 8.42 9.17
CA TRP A 381 4.60 7.70 10.23
C TRP A 381 4.02 6.33 9.84
N LEU A 382 4.33 5.85 8.63
CA LEU A 382 3.94 4.52 8.14
C LEU A 382 4.88 3.42 8.64
N ASN A 383 5.91 3.76 9.41
CA ASN A 383 6.69 2.80 10.18
C ASN A 383 5.93 2.18 11.36
N TYR A 384 4.69 2.64 11.61
CA TYR A 384 3.72 2.11 12.58
C TYR A 384 2.52 1.45 11.89
N GLN A 385 2.78 0.66 10.85
CA GLN A 385 1.72 0.08 10.01
C GLN A 385 0.79 -0.86 10.78
N ILE A 386 1.33 -1.61 11.74
CA ILE A 386 0.54 -2.50 12.59
C ILE A 386 -0.45 -1.69 13.42
N GLU A 387 0.04 -0.67 14.15
CA GLU A 387 -0.81 0.16 15.00
C GLU A 387 -1.80 0.98 14.17
N HIS A 388 -1.39 1.39 12.97
CA HIS A 388 -2.24 2.09 12.01
C HIS A 388 -3.45 1.26 11.59
N HIS A 389 -3.27 -0.02 11.28
CA HIS A 389 -4.37 -0.91 10.88
C HIS A 389 -5.24 -1.36 12.05
N MET A 390 -4.67 -1.43 13.26
CA MET A 390 -5.46 -1.68 14.46
C MET A 390 -6.37 -0.50 14.80
N TRP A 391 -5.84 0.73 14.73
CA TRP A 391 -6.58 1.93 15.11
C TRP A 391 -6.33 3.11 14.13
N PRO A 392 -6.90 3.08 12.93
CA PRO A 392 -6.64 4.09 11.91
C PRO A 392 -6.98 5.52 12.36
N ASP A 393 -7.98 5.65 13.23
CA ASP A 393 -8.49 6.93 13.72
C ASP A 393 -7.74 7.49 14.95
N LEU A 394 -6.57 6.94 15.29
CA LEU A 394 -5.65 7.53 16.25
C LEU A 394 -4.64 8.49 15.58
N SER A 395 -4.13 9.43 16.37
CA SER A 395 -3.10 10.37 15.97
C SER A 395 -1.75 9.68 15.77
N MET A 396 -0.88 10.32 14.99
CA MET A 396 0.53 9.93 14.84
C MET A 396 1.27 9.78 16.17
N LEU A 397 1.04 10.70 17.11
CA LEU A 397 1.64 10.65 18.43
C LEU A 397 1.12 9.45 19.23
N SER A 398 -0.15 9.08 19.04
CA SER A 398 -0.71 7.89 19.66
C SER A 398 -0.11 6.61 19.10
N TYR A 399 0.24 6.55 17.82
CA TYR A 399 0.99 5.40 17.26
C TYR A 399 2.36 5.21 17.91
N GLN A 400 3.09 6.31 18.15
CA GLN A 400 4.37 6.24 18.89
C GLN A 400 4.19 5.65 20.29
N LYS A 401 3.09 5.97 20.99
CA LYS A 401 2.75 5.42 22.31
C LYS A 401 2.25 3.97 22.23
N ALA A 402 1.50 3.63 21.19
CA ALA A 402 0.88 2.33 20.99
C ALA A 402 1.91 1.24 20.70
N GLN A 403 2.92 1.55 19.90
CA GLN A 403 3.88 0.58 19.39
C GLN A 403 4.54 -0.32 20.45
N PRO A 404 5.13 0.19 21.54
CA PRO A 404 5.69 -0.67 22.58
C PRO A 404 4.61 -1.51 23.29
N LEU A 405 3.38 -0.99 23.44
CA LEU A 405 2.26 -1.72 24.06
C LEU A 405 1.78 -2.87 23.18
N VAL A 406 1.65 -2.64 21.87
CA VAL A 406 1.26 -3.68 20.90
C VAL A 406 2.36 -4.75 20.79
N LYS A 407 3.64 -4.36 20.82
CA LYS A 407 4.74 -5.33 20.83
C LYS A 407 4.72 -6.23 22.07
N ALA A 408 4.45 -5.65 23.25
CA ALA A 408 4.30 -6.40 24.49
C ALA A 408 3.07 -7.32 24.47
N LEU A 409 1.94 -6.82 23.99
CA LEU A 409 0.71 -7.58 23.76
C LEU A 409 0.98 -8.80 22.86
N CYS A 410 1.68 -8.61 21.74
CA CYS A 410 2.00 -9.71 20.82
C CYS A 410 2.84 -10.80 21.51
N ALA A 411 3.81 -10.39 22.34
CA ALA A 411 4.63 -11.34 23.11
C ALA A 411 3.81 -12.12 24.15
N GLU A 412 2.87 -11.45 24.84
CA GLU A 412 1.96 -12.07 25.82
C GLU A 412 1.05 -13.12 25.17
N HIS A 413 0.49 -12.81 23.99
CA HIS A 413 -0.45 -13.66 23.27
C HIS A 413 0.22 -14.64 22.28
N GLY A 414 1.55 -14.63 22.20
CA GLY A 414 2.32 -15.48 21.29
C GLY A 414 2.13 -15.19 19.79
N ILE A 415 1.66 -13.98 19.43
CA ILE A 415 1.43 -13.56 18.06
C ILE A 415 2.75 -12.99 17.48
N PRO A 416 3.19 -13.40 16.28
CA PRO A 416 4.41 -12.89 15.69
C PRO A 416 4.27 -11.41 15.33
N TYR A 417 5.17 -10.58 15.87
CA TYR A 417 5.25 -9.15 15.56
C TYR A 417 6.41 -8.87 14.60
N GLN A 418 6.10 -8.42 13.39
CA GLN A 418 7.09 -8.28 12.34
C GLN A 418 7.64 -6.86 12.24
N GLN A 419 8.94 -6.69 12.51
CA GLN A 419 9.62 -5.39 12.48
C GLN A 419 11.03 -5.52 11.92
N HIS A 420 11.27 -5.00 10.71
CA HIS A 420 12.54 -5.12 10.00
C HIS A 420 13.00 -3.78 9.41
N SER A 421 14.24 -3.72 8.88
CA SER A 421 14.69 -2.53 8.16
C SER A 421 13.88 -2.33 6.87
N VAL A 422 13.70 -1.07 6.49
CA VAL A 422 12.99 -0.69 5.26
C VAL A 422 13.61 -1.32 3.99
N PHE A 423 14.92 -1.53 3.98
CA PHE A 423 15.63 -2.16 2.86
C PHE A 423 15.40 -3.66 2.77
N TRP A 424 15.33 -4.35 3.91
CA TRP A 424 14.96 -5.76 3.94
C TRP A 424 13.52 -5.94 3.44
N ARG A 425 12.61 -5.09 3.91
CA ARG A 425 11.21 -5.06 3.47
C ARG A 425 11.09 -4.78 1.97
N LEU A 426 11.86 -3.83 1.45
CA LEU A 426 11.92 -3.57 0.01
C LEU A 426 12.34 -4.81 -0.78
N LYS A 427 13.42 -5.50 -0.37
CA LYS A 427 13.86 -6.74 -1.02
C LYS A 427 12.73 -7.76 -1.05
N GLU A 428 12.11 -8.03 0.11
CA GLU A 428 11.03 -9.00 0.21
C GLU A 428 9.85 -8.65 -0.68
N THR A 429 9.37 -7.41 -0.60
CA THR A 429 8.29 -6.92 -1.47
C THR A 429 8.66 -7.05 -2.95
N VAL A 430 9.86 -6.68 -3.37
CA VAL A 430 10.26 -6.79 -4.78
C VAL A 430 10.34 -8.26 -5.22
N ASP A 431 10.89 -9.16 -4.39
CA ASP A 431 10.92 -10.60 -4.67
C ASP A 431 9.50 -11.18 -4.83
N ILE A 432 8.56 -10.72 -4.00
CA ILE A 432 7.14 -10.98 -4.17
C ILE A 432 6.64 -10.43 -5.52
N MET A 433 6.88 -9.15 -5.84
CA MET A 433 6.37 -8.53 -7.07
C MET A 433 6.84 -9.22 -8.36
N VAL A 434 8.08 -9.72 -8.39
CA VAL A 434 8.64 -10.38 -9.58
C VAL A 434 8.36 -11.89 -9.65
N GLY A 435 7.77 -12.47 -8.60
CA GLY A 435 7.45 -13.90 -8.53
C GLY A 435 8.60 -14.79 -8.08
N ASN A 436 9.63 -14.23 -7.43
CA ASN A 436 10.73 -14.97 -6.82
C ASN A 436 10.38 -15.50 -5.42
N SER A 437 9.34 -14.93 -4.80
CA SER A 437 8.79 -15.34 -3.51
C SER A 437 7.25 -15.25 -3.52
N ALA A 438 6.60 -15.74 -2.46
CA ALA A 438 5.16 -15.62 -2.24
C ALA A 438 4.85 -15.27 -0.77
N MET A 439 3.76 -14.55 -0.54
CA MET A 439 3.26 -14.27 0.82
C MET A 439 2.68 -15.54 1.43
N ARG A 440 2.63 -15.60 2.76
CA ARG A 440 2.10 -16.77 3.46
C ARG A 440 0.58 -16.83 3.33
N LYS A 441 0.02 -17.96 2.92
CA LYS A 441 -1.43 -18.19 2.96
C LYS A 441 -1.83 -18.66 4.34
N PHE A 442 -2.72 -17.90 5.00
CA PHE A 442 -3.30 -18.30 6.26
C PHE A 442 -4.30 -19.45 6.03
N PRO A 443 -4.12 -20.61 6.68
CA PRO A 443 -4.92 -21.79 6.37
C PRO A 443 -6.36 -21.66 6.85
N THR A 444 -7.34 -21.74 5.95
CA THR A 444 -8.76 -21.48 6.20
C THR A 444 -9.34 -22.38 7.30
N LYS A 445 -8.81 -23.60 7.46
CA LYS A 445 -9.19 -24.54 8.53
C LYS A 445 -8.94 -23.99 9.94
N PHE A 446 -7.96 -23.10 10.11
CA PHE A 446 -7.56 -22.56 11.42
C PHE A 446 -8.07 -21.13 11.65
N GLU A 447 -8.95 -20.62 10.79
CA GLU A 447 -9.63 -19.34 11.01
C GLU A 447 -10.60 -19.43 12.20
N ASN A 448 -10.68 -18.35 12.97
CA ASN A 448 -11.66 -18.23 14.06
C ASN A 448 -13.07 -18.03 13.48
N GLN A 449 -13.83 -19.12 13.38
CA GLN A 449 -15.12 -19.16 12.68
C GLN A 449 -16.15 -18.15 13.21
N SER A 450 -16.10 -17.79 14.51
CA SER A 450 -17.05 -16.84 15.10
C SER A 450 -16.90 -15.41 14.56
N ASP A 451 -15.74 -15.09 14.00
CA ASP A 451 -15.40 -13.75 13.50
C ASP A 451 -15.54 -13.64 11.98
N LEU A 452 -15.75 -14.74 11.26
CA LEU A 452 -15.86 -14.72 9.80
C LEU A 452 -17.22 -14.17 9.35
N VAL A 453 -17.21 -13.47 8.21
CA VAL A 453 -18.41 -12.94 7.55
C VAL A 453 -18.39 -13.32 6.07
N ASP A 454 -19.57 -13.31 5.45
CA ASP A 454 -19.76 -13.61 4.03
C ASP A 454 -19.26 -12.49 3.11
#